data_AF-A0A3S8ZNY0-F1
#
_entry.id   AF-A0A3S8ZNY0-F1
#
_cell.length_a   1.000
_cell.length_b   1.000
_cell.length_c   1.000
_cell.angle_alpha   90.00
_cell.angle_beta   90.00
_cell.angle_gamma   90.00
#
_symmetry.space_group_name_H-M   'P 1'
#
loop_
_entity.id
_entity.type
_entity.pdbx_description
1 polymer ?
#
loop_
_entity_poly.entity_id
_entity_poly.type
_entity_poly.pdbx_seq_one_letter_code
_entity_poly.pdbx_strand_id
1 'polypeptide(L)'
;MQVPVFPPDEALRVQTLRELLILDTPLELRFDNLTHAAVAFFRVQIAIVSLIDADRQWFKSACGLDMKETPRDISFCGHAILQDEVFVVEDALLDERFFDNPLVTGRPRIRFYAGAPLKASNGLNLGTLCLIDPSPRKLQGFEIEMLSDMARLVVQELERPEPGAEAVG
;
A
#
# COMPACT_ATOMS: atom_id res chain seq x y z
N MET A 1 -11.30 14.15 -9.51
CA MET A 1 -10.23 13.18 -9.28
C MET A 1 -10.54 12.01 -10.18
N GLN A 2 -9.53 11.27 -10.62
CA GLN A 2 -9.77 10.03 -11.35
C GLN A 2 -9.96 8.89 -10.35
N VAL A 3 -11.01 8.11 -10.52
CA VAL A 3 -11.26 6.91 -9.72
C VAL A 3 -10.39 5.78 -10.29
N PRO A 4 -9.70 5.00 -9.44
CA PRO A 4 -8.90 3.88 -9.94
C PRO A 4 -9.80 2.87 -10.65
N VAL A 5 -9.38 2.45 -11.84
CA VAL A 5 -10.05 1.35 -12.55
C VAL A 5 -9.76 0.02 -11.86
N PHE A 6 -10.55 -1.01 -12.20
CA PHE A 6 -10.28 -2.37 -11.76
C PHE A 6 -9.34 -3.07 -12.75
N PRO A 7 -8.35 -3.84 -12.26
CA PRO A 7 -7.58 -4.74 -13.11
C PRO A 7 -8.49 -5.83 -13.74
N PRO A 8 -8.12 -6.41 -14.89
CA PRO A 8 -8.95 -7.39 -15.60
C PRO A 8 -9.32 -8.63 -14.77
N ASP A 9 -8.47 -9.00 -13.81
CA ASP A 9 -8.54 -10.16 -12.93
C ASP A 9 -8.97 -9.80 -11.49
N GLU A 10 -9.67 -8.67 -11.31
CA GLU A 10 -10.07 -8.13 -10.01
C GLU A 10 -10.77 -9.15 -9.10
N ALA A 11 -11.66 -9.99 -9.64
CA ALA A 11 -12.36 -11.00 -8.85
C ALA A 11 -11.39 -12.01 -8.22
N LEU A 12 -10.40 -12.47 -8.99
CA LEU A 12 -9.37 -13.38 -8.51
C LEU A 12 -8.44 -12.68 -7.52
N ARG A 13 -8.05 -11.42 -7.78
CA ARG A 13 -7.22 -10.61 -6.90
C ARG A 13 -7.85 -10.42 -5.52
N VAL A 14 -9.14 -10.08 -5.46
CA VAL A 14 -9.89 -9.95 -4.20
C VAL A 14 -10.04 -11.30 -3.51
N GLN A 15 -10.29 -12.37 -4.26
CA GLN A 15 -10.34 -13.73 -3.70
C GLN A 15 -9.01 -14.09 -3.03
N THR A 16 -7.88 -13.91 -3.72
CA THR A 16 -6.54 -14.17 -3.17
C THR A 16 -6.28 -13.37 -1.90
N LEU A 17 -6.63 -12.08 -1.88
CA LEU A 17 -6.49 -11.26 -0.67
C LEU A 17 -7.31 -11.81 0.50
N ARG A 18 -8.55 -12.26 0.26
CA ARG A 18 -9.43 -12.80 1.31
C ARG A 18 -8.97 -14.16 1.82
N GLU A 19 -8.35 -14.98 0.97
CA GLU A 19 -7.78 -16.27 1.36
C GLU A 19 -6.61 -16.13 2.34
N LEU A 20 -5.94 -14.97 2.40
CA LEU A 20 -4.93 -14.66 3.42
C LEU A 20 -5.51 -14.46 4.83
N LEU A 21 -6.85 -14.31 4.97
CA LEU A 21 -7.54 -14.06 6.25
C LEU A 21 -6.96 -12.89 7.06
N ILE A 22 -6.36 -11.92 6.38
CA ILE A 22 -5.59 -10.83 6.99
C ILE A 22 -6.41 -9.55 7.20
N LEU A 23 -7.52 -9.38 6.47
CA LEU A 23 -8.39 -8.21 6.59
C LEU A 23 -9.12 -8.19 7.94
N ASP A 24 -9.32 -6.99 8.49
CA ASP A 24 -9.99 -6.75 9.78
C ASP A 24 -9.36 -7.46 10.98
N THR A 25 -8.10 -7.87 10.86
CA THR A 25 -7.33 -8.45 11.95
C THR A 25 -6.65 -7.37 12.80
N PRO A 26 -6.25 -7.67 14.06
CA PRO A 26 -5.49 -6.75 14.88
C PRO A 26 -4.16 -6.31 14.26
N LEU A 27 -3.59 -5.24 14.81
CA LEU A 27 -2.22 -4.82 14.50
C LEU A 27 -1.23 -5.90 14.89
N GLU A 28 -0.18 -6.06 14.09
CA GLU A 28 0.86 -7.05 14.33
C GLU A 28 2.24 -6.41 14.15
N LEU A 29 3.11 -6.63 15.14
CA LEU A 29 4.44 -6.02 15.19
C LEU A 29 5.29 -6.29 13.94
N ARG A 30 5.08 -7.44 13.27
CA ARG A 30 5.79 -7.77 12.01
C ARG A 30 5.56 -6.73 10.90
N PHE A 31 4.34 -6.19 10.78
CA PHE A 31 4.03 -5.15 9.79
C PHE A 31 4.39 -3.75 10.31
N ASP A 32 4.19 -3.51 11.62
CA ASP A 32 4.52 -2.21 12.24
C ASP A 32 6.01 -1.90 12.20
N ASN A 33 6.86 -2.91 12.35
CA ASN A 33 8.30 -2.75 12.20
C ASN A 33 8.70 -2.34 10.78
N LEU A 34 8.00 -2.86 9.76
CA LEU A 34 8.27 -2.53 8.36
C LEU A 34 7.83 -1.10 8.00
N THR A 35 6.64 -0.67 8.44
CA THR A 35 6.18 0.71 8.21
C THR A 35 7.03 1.73 8.97
N HIS A 36 7.44 1.41 10.22
CA HIS A 36 8.36 2.25 10.99
C HIS A 36 9.75 2.35 10.33
N ALA A 37 10.30 1.23 9.85
CA ALA A 37 11.56 1.22 9.12
C ALA A 37 11.47 2.05 7.82
N ALA A 38 10.35 1.98 7.10
CA ALA A 38 10.14 2.76 5.89
C ALA A 38 10.11 4.27 6.20
N VAL A 39 9.34 4.70 7.22
CA VAL A 39 9.35 6.10 7.68
C VAL A 39 10.77 6.57 8.01
N ALA A 40 11.53 5.77 8.75
CA ALA A 40 12.89 6.13 9.17
C ALA A 40 13.88 6.21 8.00
N PHE A 41 13.89 5.21 7.12
CA PHE A 41 14.81 5.15 5.98
C PHE A 41 14.51 6.24 4.95
N PHE A 42 13.24 6.34 4.54
CA PHE A 42 12.83 7.31 3.54
C PHE A 42 12.69 8.72 4.11
N ARG A 43 12.56 8.92 5.42
CA ARG A 43 12.31 10.26 6.01
C ARG A 43 11.03 10.89 5.44
N VAL A 44 9.97 10.11 5.42
CA VAL A 44 8.60 10.57 5.07
C VAL A 44 7.75 10.62 6.34
N GLN A 45 6.67 11.40 6.35
CA GLN A 45 5.79 11.45 7.52
C GLN A 45 4.96 10.19 7.73
N ILE A 46 4.59 9.50 6.65
CA ILE A 46 3.65 8.39 6.70
C ILE A 46 4.16 7.21 5.85
N ALA A 47 4.03 5.99 6.39
CA ALA A 47 4.15 4.77 5.60
C ALA A 47 3.05 3.77 5.98
N ILE A 48 2.51 3.06 4.99
CA ILE A 48 1.33 2.18 5.18
C ILE A 48 1.53 0.86 4.43
N VAL A 49 1.25 -0.25 5.10
CA VAL A 49 0.92 -1.52 4.44
C VAL A 49 -0.58 -1.49 4.15
N SER A 50 -0.91 -1.20 2.90
CA SER A 50 -2.26 -0.92 2.43
C SER A 50 -2.76 -2.07 1.54
N LEU A 51 -3.86 -2.71 1.90
CA LEU A 51 -4.49 -3.80 1.14
C LEU A 51 -5.76 -3.30 0.44
N ILE A 52 -5.95 -3.68 -0.82
CA ILE A 52 -7.08 -3.20 -1.62
C ILE A 52 -8.15 -4.28 -1.69
N ASP A 53 -9.26 -4.10 -0.98
CA ASP A 53 -10.44 -4.96 -1.08
C ASP A 53 -11.37 -4.45 -2.21
N ALA A 54 -12.56 -5.04 -2.35
CA ALA A 54 -13.50 -4.72 -3.41
C ALA A 54 -13.86 -3.22 -3.47
N ASP A 55 -14.17 -2.60 -2.32
CA ASP A 55 -14.70 -1.24 -2.21
C ASP A 55 -13.89 -0.33 -1.27
N ARG A 56 -12.90 -0.87 -0.56
CA ARG A 56 -12.06 -0.13 0.39
C ARG A 56 -10.56 -0.39 0.23
N GLN A 57 -9.79 0.54 0.71
CA GLN A 57 -8.37 0.40 1.03
C GLN A 57 -8.26 0.20 2.54
N TRP A 58 -7.82 -0.98 2.99
CA TRP A 58 -7.68 -1.34 4.40
C TRP A 58 -6.21 -1.35 4.82
N PHE A 59 -5.89 -0.81 6.00
CA PHE A 59 -4.51 -0.59 6.41
C PHE A 59 -4.10 -1.65 7.43
N LYS A 60 -3.24 -2.59 7.01
CA LYS A 60 -2.71 -3.61 7.92
C LYS A 60 -1.76 -3.01 8.96
N SER A 61 -1.02 -1.99 8.56
CA SER A 61 -0.17 -1.19 9.42
C SER A 61 -0.06 0.22 8.85
N ALA A 62 -0.08 1.22 9.71
CA ALA A 62 0.10 2.63 9.36
C ALA A 62 0.99 3.31 10.39
N CYS A 63 2.14 3.82 9.96
CA CYS A 63 3.00 4.67 10.75
C CYS A 63 2.75 6.13 10.36
N GLY A 64 2.50 7.01 11.34
CA GLY A 64 2.29 8.45 11.11
C GLY A 64 0.86 8.85 10.70
N LEU A 65 -0.09 7.91 10.65
CA LEU A 65 -1.49 8.17 10.29
C LEU A 65 -2.45 7.42 11.21
N ASP A 66 -3.38 8.13 11.85
CA ASP A 66 -4.42 7.56 12.70
C ASP A 66 -5.72 7.33 11.89
N MET A 67 -5.62 6.43 10.92
CA MET A 67 -6.73 5.95 10.09
C MET A 67 -6.56 4.45 9.86
N LYS A 68 -7.67 3.73 9.69
CA LYS A 68 -7.65 2.27 9.47
C LYS A 68 -7.98 1.87 8.04
N GLU A 69 -8.74 2.71 7.35
CA GLU A 69 -9.16 2.47 5.98
C GLU A 69 -9.61 3.76 5.31
N THR A 70 -9.73 3.71 3.99
CA THR A 70 -10.41 4.70 3.16
C THR A 70 -11.27 4.00 2.12
N PRO A 71 -12.28 4.68 1.57
CA PRO A 71 -12.90 4.24 0.32
C PRO A 71 -11.86 4.00 -0.78
N ARG A 72 -12.08 3.00 -1.64
CA ARG A 72 -11.15 2.68 -2.73
C ARG A 72 -11.12 3.77 -3.81
N ASP A 73 -12.24 4.45 -4.02
CA ASP A 73 -12.36 5.50 -5.05
C ASP A 73 -11.45 6.70 -4.81
N ILE A 74 -11.11 7.00 -3.55
CA ILE A 74 -10.15 8.05 -3.17
C ILE A 74 -8.71 7.54 -3.02
N SER A 75 -8.44 6.27 -3.29
CA SER A 75 -7.12 5.66 -3.02
C SER A 75 -6.08 5.94 -4.11
N PHE A 76 -4.88 6.30 -3.68
CA PHE A 76 -3.67 6.25 -4.52
C PHE A 76 -3.26 4.80 -4.78
N CYS A 77 -3.38 3.95 -3.76
CA CYS A 77 -3.01 2.55 -3.82
C CYS A 77 -3.85 1.76 -4.85
N GLY A 78 -5.12 2.13 -5.05
CA GLY A 78 -5.95 1.54 -6.10
C GLY A 78 -5.44 1.82 -7.52
N HIS A 79 -4.74 2.94 -7.74
CA HIS A 79 -4.05 3.20 -9.01
C HIS A 79 -2.73 2.44 -9.08
N ALA A 80 -1.99 2.35 -7.97
CA ALA A 80 -0.69 1.71 -7.90
C ALA A 80 -0.72 0.20 -8.21
N ILE A 81 -1.78 -0.52 -7.83
CA ILE A 81 -1.90 -1.96 -8.08
C ILE A 81 -2.06 -2.33 -9.56
N LEU A 82 -2.30 -1.35 -10.45
CA LEU A 82 -2.51 -1.55 -11.88
C LEU A 82 -1.21 -1.74 -12.68
N GLN A 83 -0.06 -1.66 -12.03
CA GLN A 83 1.28 -1.85 -12.62
C GLN A 83 2.16 -2.64 -11.65
N ASP A 84 3.29 -3.16 -12.13
CA ASP A 84 4.22 -3.97 -11.33
C ASP A 84 5.32 -3.12 -10.67
N GLU A 85 5.56 -1.94 -11.24
CA GLU A 85 6.61 -1.02 -10.84
C GLU A 85 6.12 -0.05 -9.75
N VAL A 86 7.06 0.50 -9.00
CA VAL A 86 6.77 1.53 -7.99
C VAL A 86 6.03 2.70 -8.64
N PHE A 87 4.83 2.96 -8.15
CA PHE A 87 3.99 4.07 -8.59
C PHE A 87 4.35 5.33 -7.83
N VAL A 88 4.85 6.36 -8.52
CA VAL A 88 5.33 7.61 -7.88
C VAL A 88 4.50 8.80 -8.36
N VAL A 89 4.08 9.62 -7.41
CA VAL A 89 3.48 10.94 -7.60
C VAL A 89 4.34 11.94 -6.84
N GLU A 90 5.12 12.75 -7.57
CA GLU A 90 6.05 13.71 -6.96
C GLU A 90 5.32 14.88 -6.28
N ASP A 91 4.24 15.37 -6.89
CA ASP A 91 3.31 16.35 -6.33
C ASP A 91 1.87 16.09 -6.81
N ALA A 92 1.02 15.64 -5.88
CA ALA A 92 -0.37 15.30 -6.13
C ALA A 92 -1.24 16.51 -6.49
N LEU A 93 -0.82 17.75 -6.20
CA LEU A 93 -1.52 18.95 -6.69
C LEU A 93 -1.35 19.17 -8.19
N LEU A 94 -0.29 18.63 -8.78
CA LEU A 94 0.03 18.75 -10.20
C LEU A 94 -0.41 17.52 -11.01
N ASP A 95 -0.88 16.48 -10.33
CA ASP A 95 -1.30 15.22 -10.94
C ASP A 95 -2.80 15.24 -11.23
N GLU A 96 -3.17 15.10 -12.51
CA GLU A 96 -4.57 15.14 -12.96
C GLU A 96 -5.46 14.07 -12.31
N ARG A 97 -4.87 12.98 -11.80
CA ARG A 97 -5.60 11.91 -11.11
C ARG A 97 -6.00 12.32 -9.71
N PHE A 98 -5.22 13.19 -9.06
CA PHE A 98 -5.29 13.41 -7.61
C PHE A 98 -5.50 14.86 -7.16
N PHE A 99 -5.37 15.87 -8.04
CA PHE A 99 -5.34 17.29 -7.63
C PHE A 99 -6.54 17.76 -6.80
N ASP A 100 -7.72 17.19 -7.02
CA ASP A 100 -8.98 17.45 -6.29
C ASP A 100 -9.40 16.29 -5.38
N ASN A 101 -8.53 15.30 -5.15
CA ASN A 101 -8.78 14.19 -4.23
C ASN A 101 -8.92 14.73 -2.78
N PRO A 102 -9.89 14.24 -1.97
CA PRO A 102 -10.07 14.67 -0.58
C PRO A 102 -8.83 14.54 0.31
N LEU A 103 -7.97 13.55 0.06
CA LEU A 103 -6.72 13.34 0.81
C LEU A 103 -5.62 14.36 0.44
N VAL A 104 -5.74 15.01 -0.72
CA VAL A 104 -4.83 16.05 -1.22
C VAL A 104 -5.31 17.45 -0.82
N THR A 105 -6.60 17.72 -1.00
CA THR A 105 -7.23 19.01 -0.71
C THR A 105 -7.56 19.18 0.77
N GLY A 106 -7.94 18.09 1.44
CA GLY A 106 -8.17 17.99 2.88
C GLY A 106 -7.00 17.35 3.62
N ARG A 107 -7.24 16.89 4.86
CA ARG A 107 -6.23 16.12 5.59
C ARG A 107 -6.06 14.72 4.94
N PRO A 108 -4.84 14.17 4.87
CA PRO A 108 -3.59 14.66 5.47
C PRO A 108 -2.81 15.68 4.62
N ARG A 109 -3.37 16.17 3.52
CA ARG A 109 -2.76 17.08 2.53
C ARG A 109 -1.59 16.43 1.81
N ILE A 110 -1.85 15.24 1.24
CA ILE A 110 -0.86 14.48 0.46
C ILE A 110 -0.30 15.36 -0.65
N ARG A 111 1.02 15.41 -0.76
CA ARG A 111 1.74 15.97 -1.92
C ARG A 111 2.57 14.89 -2.57
N PHE A 112 3.37 14.20 -1.80
CA PHE A 112 4.14 13.07 -2.30
C PHE A 112 3.44 11.75 -1.99
N TYR A 113 3.44 10.85 -2.97
CA TYR A 113 3.08 9.45 -2.82
C TYR A 113 4.07 8.57 -3.58
N ALA A 114 4.51 7.48 -2.96
CA ALA A 114 5.16 6.38 -3.67
C ALA A 114 4.64 5.04 -3.15
N GLY A 115 4.14 4.18 -4.03
CA GLY A 115 3.59 2.87 -3.66
C GLY A 115 4.29 1.75 -4.42
N ALA A 116 4.94 0.83 -3.71
CA ALA A 116 5.41 -0.43 -4.27
C ALA A 116 4.30 -1.49 -4.17
N PRO A 117 3.89 -2.10 -5.29
CA PRO A 117 2.88 -3.16 -5.29
C PRO A 117 3.29 -4.36 -4.41
N LEU A 118 2.33 -4.88 -3.64
CA LEU A 118 2.45 -6.13 -2.89
C LEU A 118 2.01 -7.28 -3.79
N LYS A 119 2.93 -7.74 -4.63
CA LYS A 119 2.70 -8.81 -5.61
C LYS A 119 2.76 -10.17 -4.93
N ALA A 120 1.62 -10.86 -4.83
CA ALA A 120 1.53 -12.20 -4.29
C ALA A 120 2.22 -13.23 -5.20
N SER A 121 2.44 -14.43 -4.66
CA SER A 121 3.06 -15.56 -5.36
C SER A 121 2.32 -16.00 -6.63
N ASN A 122 1.02 -15.74 -6.72
CA ASN A 122 0.23 -15.98 -7.94
C ASN A 122 0.28 -14.82 -8.97
N GLY A 123 1.09 -13.79 -8.71
CA GLY A 123 1.31 -12.67 -9.62
C GLY A 123 0.34 -11.50 -9.45
N LEU A 124 -0.62 -11.58 -8.52
CA LEU A 124 -1.62 -10.54 -8.31
C LEU A 124 -1.16 -9.48 -7.32
N ASN A 125 -1.41 -8.20 -7.63
CA ASN A 125 -1.09 -7.09 -6.74
C ASN A 125 -2.21 -6.90 -5.70
N LEU A 126 -1.96 -7.29 -4.45
CA LEU A 126 -2.97 -7.28 -3.40
C LEU A 126 -3.12 -5.91 -2.71
N GLY A 127 -2.12 -5.06 -2.89
CA GLY A 127 -2.03 -3.77 -2.20
C GLY A 127 -0.69 -3.10 -2.46
N THR A 128 -0.27 -2.23 -1.53
CA THR A 128 1.02 -1.53 -1.60
C THR A 128 1.68 -1.41 -0.22
N LEU A 129 3.01 -1.44 -0.19
CA LEU A 129 3.74 -0.65 0.80
C LEU A 129 3.90 0.75 0.23
N CYS A 130 3.28 1.76 0.86
CA CYS A 130 3.32 3.12 0.36
C CYS A 130 3.89 4.14 1.34
N LEU A 131 4.51 5.17 0.78
CA LEU A 131 5.12 6.32 1.43
C LEU A 131 4.29 7.56 1.09
N ILE A 132 4.02 8.40 2.09
CA ILE A 132 3.21 9.60 1.94
C ILE A 132 3.88 10.77 2.68
N ASP A 133 3.91 11.94 2.03
CA ASP A 133 4.41 13.17 2.65
C ASP A 133 3.57 14.40 2.25
N PRO A 134 3.37 15.38 3.14
CA PRO A 134 2.71 16.64 2.80
C PRO A 134 3.62 17.62 2.02
N SER A 135 4.85 17.23 1.70
CA SER A 135 5.77 17.98 0.85
C SER A 135 6.05 17.23 -0.45
N PRO A 136 6.16 17.92 -1.61
CA PRO A 136 6.58 17.29 -2.85
C PRO A 136 7.95 16.64 -2.72
N ARG A 137 8.16 15.53 -3.43
CA ARG A 137 9.43 14.80 -3.37
C ARG A 137 9.67 13.98 -4.63
N LYS A 138 10.95 13.87 -4.98
CA LYS A 138 11.45 12.94 -5.99
C LYS A 138 12.30 11.86 -5.34
N LEU A 139 12.00 10.60 -5.65
CA LEU A 139 12.83 9.47 -5.21
C LEU A 139 14.03 9.28 -6.14
N GLN A 140 15.15 8.88 -5.55
CA GLN A 140 16.34 8.40 -6.26
C GLN A 140 16.20 6.91 -6.61
N GLY A 141 17.00 6.42 -7.55
CA GLY A 141 16.94 5.03 -8.00
C GLY A 141 17.08 4.01 -6.86
N PHE A 142 18.04 4.22 -5.96
CA PHE A 142 18.23 3.33 -4.80
C PHE A 142 17.04 3.35 -3.82
N GLU A 143 16.30 4.47 -3.75
CA GLU A 143 15.12 4.57 -2.89
C GLU A 143 13.95 3.77 -3.50
N ILE A 144 13.80 3.81 -4.82
CA ILE A 144 12.82 3.01 -5.55
C ILE A 144 13.12 1.51 -5.37
N GLU A 145 14.38 1.11 -5.53
CA GLU A 145 14.84 -0.26 -5.32
C GLU A 145 14.57 -0.71 -3.88
N MET A 146 14.94 0.10 -2.88
CA MET A 146 14.69 -0.20 -1.47
C MET A 146 13.19 -0.34 -1.18
N LEU A 147 12.34 0.52 -1.74
CA LEU A 147 10.90 0.43 -1.50
C LEU A 147 10.32 -0.87 -2.09
N SER A 148 10.82 -1.29 -3.26
CA SER A 148 10.49 -2.59 -3.86
C SER A 148 10.98 -3.77 -3.00
N ASP A 149 12.18 -3.71 -2.45
CA ASP A 149 12.71 -4.72 -1.52
C ASP A 149 11.86 -4.83 -0.26
N MET A 150 11.50 -3.70 0.35
CA MET A 150 10.65 -3.68 1.54
C MET A 150 9.24 -4.22 1.25
N ALA A 151 8.69 -3.95 0.07
CA ALA A 151 7.42 -4.53 -0.37
C ALA A 151 7.50 -6.06 -0.48
N ARG A 152 8.62 -6.62 -0.98
CA ARG A 152 8.86 -8.07 -0.97
C ARG A 152 8.86 -8.65 0.44
N LEU A 153 9.45 -7.96 1.42
CA LEU A 153 9.42 -8.38 2.82
C LEU A 153 7.99 -8.39 3.38
N VAL A 154 7.18 -7.39 3.04
CA VAL A 154 5.75 -7.38 3.42
C VAL A 154 5.02 -8.58 2.83
N VAL A 155 5.24 -8.92 1.56
CA VAL A 155 4.62 -10.11 0.94
C VAL A 155 5.04 -11.40 1.65
N GLN A 156 6.31 -11.55 2.02
CA GLN A 156 6.78 -12.70 2.81
C GLN A 156 6.09 -12.82 4.17
N GLU A 157 5.77 -11.68 4.81
CA GLU A 157 5.01 -11.68 6.07
C GLU A 157 3.52 -12.02 5.85
N LEU A 158 2.93 -11.58 4.74
CA LEU A 158 1.54 -11.87 4.36
C LEU A 158 1.32 -13.35 4.03
N GLU A 159 2.26 -13.97 3.32
CA GLU A 159 2.17 -15.37 2.88
C GLU A 159 2.77 -16.35 3.89
N ARG A 160 3.24 -15.85 5.04
CA ARG A 160 3.79 -16.71 6.09
C ARG A 160 2.68 -17.58 6.69
N PRO A 161 2.84 -18.91 6.73
CA PRO A 161 1.93 -19.78 7.45
C PRO A 161 1.89 -19.43 8.93
N GLU A 162 0.70 -19.47 9.53
CA GLU A 162 0.60 -19.34 10.99
C GLU A 162 1.42 -20.45 11.68
N PRO A 163 2.20 -20.14 12.73
CA PRO A 163 2.96 -21.14 13.46
C PRO A 163 1.98 -22.18 14.04
N GLY A 164 1.99 -23.40 13.47
CA GLY A 164 1.13 -24.51 13.89
C GLY A 164 0.26 -25.13 12.79
N ALA A 165 0.27 -24.61 11.56
CA ALA A 165 -0.44 -25.23 10.43
C ALA A 165 0.28 -26.48 9.86
N GLU A 166 1.53 -26.73 10.23
CA GLU A 166 2.28 -27.94 9.87
C GLU A 166 2.39 -28.90 11.06
N ALA A 167 1.30 -29.60 11.37
CA ALA A 167 1.34 -30.82 12.21
C ALA A 167 0.12 -31.73 12.02
N VAL A 168 -0.45 -31.86 10.80
CA VAL A 168 -1.29 -33.03 10.46
C VAL A 168 -1.14 -33.32 8.97
N GLY A 169 -0.42 -34.40 8.65
CA GLY A 169 -0.21 -34.93 7.30
C GLY A 169 0.82 -36.03 7.29
#